data_AF-A0A934EV22-F1
#
_entry.id   AF-A0A934EV22-F1
#
_cell.length_a   1.000
_cell.length_b   1.000
_cell.length_c   1.000
_cell.angle_alpha   90.00
_cell.angle_beta   90.00
_cell.angle_gamma   90.00
#
_symmetry.space_group_name_H-M   'P 1'
#
loop_
_entity.id
_entity.type
_entity.pdbx_description
1 polymer ?
#
loop_
_entity_poly.entity_id
_entity_poly.type
_entity_poly.pdbx_seq_one_letter_code
_entity_poly.pdbx_strand_id
1 'polypeptide(L)'
;MTQLIKARENITTPEMKKAAIKEGVSPEFVRKGIAEGNIVITKNKKHDIEPLAIGAGLRTKVNANIGTSQDKVDIDLEIEKLKAAVDAGADAVMDLSTGGDIDKIRKAIIKESPVSIGTVPVYQAALEAVNKGKSFVEL
;
A
#
# COMPACT_ATOMS: atom_id res chain seq x y z
N MET A 1 -14.02 -7.86 -7.22
CA MET A 1 -14.91 -6.71 -6.91
C MET A 1 -14.15 -5.72 -6.04
N THR A 2 -14.15 -4.43 -6.37
CA THR A 2 -13.47 -3.37 -5.60
C THR A 2 -14.44 -2.70 -4.62
N GLN A 3 -13.91 -1.91 -3.68
CA GLN A 3 -14.73 -1.12 -2.75
C GLN A 3 -15.59 -0.07 -3.49
N LEU A 4 -15.07 0.50 -4.59
CA LEU A 4 -15.79 1.47 -5.43
C LEU A 4 -17.07 0.87 -6.04
N ILE A 5 -16.99 -0.34 -6.60
CA ILE A 5 -18.14 -1.00 -7.22
C ILE A 5 -19.23 -1.23 -6.16
N LYS A 6 -18.84 -1.82 -5.02
CA LYS A 6 -19.78 -2.08 -3.91
C LYS A 6 -20.40 -0.80 -3.35
N ALA A 7 -19.62 0.27 -3.23
CA ALA A 7 -20.12 1.56 -2.77
C ALA A 7 -21.21 2.11 -3.69
N ARG A 8 -21.00 2.06 -5.02
CA ARG A 8 -21.96 2.52 -6.03
C ARG A 8 -23.22 1.66 -6.11
N GLU A 9 -23.12 0.39 -5.74
CA GLU A 9 -24.26 -0.53 -5.56
C GLU A 9 -25.00 -0.31 -4.22
N ASN A 10 -24.66 0.73 -3.45
CA ASN A 10 -25.18 1.01 -2.11
C ASN A 10 -24.90 -0.11 -1.08
N ILE A 11 -23.85 -0.89 -1.29
CA ILE A 11 -23.41 -1.95 -0.37
C ILE A 11 -22.35 -1.39 0.58
N THR A 12 -22.67 -1.37 1.87
CA THR A 12 -21.69 -1.04 2.93
C THR A 12 -20.90 -2.29 3.33
N THR A 13 -19.60 -2.32 3.04
CA THR A 13 -18.74 -3.48 3.30
C THR A 13 -18.24 -3.55 4.74
N PRO A 14 -17.78 -4.73 5.21
CA PRO A 14 -17.06 -4.82 6.48
C PRO A 14 -15.84 -3.90 6.55
N GLU A 15 -15.11 -3.73 5.44
CA GLU A 15 -13.99 -2.79 5.38
C GLU A 15 -14.41 -1.33 5.61
N MET A 16 -15.52 -0.89 4.99
CA MET A 16 -16.07 0.45 5.20
C MET A 16 -16.48 0.67 6.65
N LYS A 17 -17.10 -0.32 7.29
CA LYS A 17 -17.49 -0.25 8.71
C LYS A 17 -16.26 -0.12 9.62
N LYS A 18 -15.23 -0.96 9.41
CA LYS A 18 -13.99 -0.92 10.19
C LYS A 18 -13.27 0.42 10.02
N ALA A 19 -13.16 0.90 8.78
CA ALA A 19 -12.54 2.20 8.51
C ALA A 19 -13.31 3.35 9.17
N ALA A 20 -14.65 3.34 9.09
CA ALA A 20 -15.48 4.36 9.71
C ALA A 20 -15.30 4.43 11.24
N ILE A 21 -15.21 3.27 11.91
CA ILE A 21 -14.93 3.20 13.35
C ILE A 21 -13.57 3.84 13.67
N LYS A 22 -12.52 3.53 12.91
CA LYS A 22 -11.18 4.09 13.12
C LYS A 22 -11.11 5.60 12.90
N GLU A 23 -11.91 6.11 11.97
CA GLU A 23 -11.95 7.54 11.63
C GLU A 23 -12.96 8.34 12.47
N GLY A 24 -13.77 7.68 13.30
CA GLY A 24 -14.80 8.37 14.11
C GLY A 24 -15.96 8.94 13.27
N VAL A 25 -16.26 8.33 12.12
CA VAL A 25 -17.34 8.75 11.20
C VAL A 25 -18.36 7.64 10.97
N SER A 26 -19.46 7.93 10.28
CA SER A 26 -20.45 6.89 9.96
C SER A 26 -20.00 6.00 8.79
N PRO A 27 -20.37 4.71 8.76
CA PRO A 27 -20.10 3.84 7.60
C PRO A 27 -20.67 4.37 6.29
N GLU A 28 -21.81 5.07 6.37
CA GLU A 28 -22.45 5.70 5.22
C GLU A 28 -21.65 6.88 4.67
N PHE A 29 -21.00 7.68 5.54
CA PHE A 29 -20.08 8.74 5.12
C PHE A 29 -18.93 8.16 4.28
N VAL A 30 -18.31 7.09 4.77
CA VAL A 30 -17.23 6.39 4.05
C VAL A 30 -17.74 5.81 2.73
N ARG A 31 -18.90 5.13 2.74
CA ARG A 31 -19.48 4.53 1.52
C ARG A 31 -19.78 5.60 0.47
N LYS A 32 -20.45 6.70 0.84
CA LYS A 32 -20.74 7.81 -0.09
C LYS A 32 -19.48 8.43 -0.64
N GLY A 33 -18.51 8.75 0.23
CA GLY A 33 -17.22 9.29 -0.21
C GLY A 33 -16.48 8.35 -1.17
N ILE A 34 -16.58 7.03 -0.99
CA ILE A 34 -16.05 6.06 -1.96
C ILE A 34 -16.83 6.09 -3.27
N ALA A 35 -18.17 6.09 -3.23
CA ALA A 35 -19.00 6.09 -4.43
C ALA A 35 -18.75 7.34 -5.31
N GLU A 36 -18.53 8.48 -4.66
CA GLU A 36 -18.20 9.79 -5.25
C GLU A 36 -16.74 9.91 -5.70
N GLY A 37 -15.85 9.03 -5.25
CA GLY A 37 -14.43 9.06 -5.58
C GLY A 37 -13.58 9.98 -4.69
N ASN A 38 -14.13 10.47 -3.58
CA ASN A 38 -13.47 11.34 -2.61
C ASN A 38 -12.70 10.58 -1.52
N ILE A 39 -13.04 9.29 -1.32
CA ILE A 39 -12.42 8.40 -0.33
C ILE A 39 -12.03 7.09 -1.02
N VAL A 40 -10.88 6.54 -0.67
CA VAL A 40 -10.46 5.18 -1.05
C VAL A 40 -10.19 4.34 0.20
N ILE A 41 -10.35 3.02 0.08
CA ILE A 41 -9.87 2.06 1.08
C ILE A 41 -8.78 1.19 0.46
N THR A 42 -7.59 1.20 1.07
CA THR A 42 -6.47 0.35 0.67
C THR A 42 -6.49 -0.93 1.50
N LYS A 43 -6.92 -2.02 0.86
CA LYS A 43 -6.85 -3.38 1.41
C LYS A 43 -6.92 -4.38 0.26
N ASN A 44 -5.77 -4.88 -0.18
CA ASN A 44 -5.74 -5.95 -1.17
C ASN A 44 -6.26 -7.24 -0.53
N LYS A 45 -7.08 -8.02 -1.24
CA LYS A 45 -7.62 -9.31 -0.74
C LYS A 45 -6.55 -10.33 -0.34
N LYS A 46 -5.32 -10.18 -0.80
CA LYS A 46 -4.17 -11.06 -0.49
C LYS A 46 -3.35 -10.57 0.72
N HIS A 47 -3.63 -9.39 1.26
CA HIS A 47 -2.91 -8.81 2.39
C HIS A 47 -3.88 -8.66 3.56
N ASP A 48 -3.70 -9.51 4.57
CA ASP A 48 -4.61 -9.57 5.71
C ASP A 48 -4.24 -8.53 6.77
N ILE A 49 -4.63 -7.30 6.49
CA ILE A 49 -4.43 -6.13 7.36
C ILE A 49 -5.75 -5.42 7.61
N GLU A 50 -5.74 -4.53 8.59
CA GLU A 50 -6.84 -3.61 8.79
C GLU A 50 -6.96 -2.62 7.62
N PRO A 51 -8.20 -2.30 7.17
CA PRO A 51 -8.41 -1.36 6.07
C PRO A 51 -8.00 0.06 6.49
N LEU A 52 -7.28 0.74 5.59
CA LEU A 52 -6.96 2.16 5.71
C LEU A 52 -7.85 2.97 4.77
N ALA A 53 -8.60 3.94 5.30
CA ALA A 53 -9.33 4.90 4.48
C ALA A 53 -8.53 6.20 4.31
N ILE A 54 -8.51 6.72 3.09
CA ILE A 54 -7.80 7.94 2.70
C ILE A 54 -8.75 8.81 1.90
N GLY A 55 -8.94 10.07 2.30
CA GLY A 55 -9.81 10.98 1.57
C GLY A 55 -10.31 12.16 2.39
N ALA A 56 -11.14 12.99 1.75
CA ALA A 56 -11.66 14.22 2.35
C ALA A 56 -12.55 13.94 3.58
N GLY A 57 -12.40 14.78 4.61
CA GLY A 57 -13.15 14.66 5.87
C GLY A 57 -12.66 13.55 6.82
N LEU A 58 -11.60 12.83 6.44
CA LEU A 58 -10.90 11.87 7.30
C LEU A 58 -9.63 12.51 7.88
N ARG A 59 -9.01 11.84 8.85
CA ARG A 59 -7.68 12.24 9.37
C ARG A 59 -6.63 12.23 8.24
N THR A 60 -5.68 13.17 8.27
CA THR A 60 -4.52 13.14 7.37
C THR A 60 -3.70 11.86 7.59
N LYS A 61 -3.27 11.24 6.49
CA LYS A 61 -2.48 10.00 6.52
C LYS A 61 -1.04 10.27 6.09
N VAL A 62 -0.09 9.54 6.66
CA VAL A 62 1.34 9.66 6.37
C VAL A 62 1.87 8.36 5.75
N ASN A 63 2.65 8.50 4.68
CA ASN A 63 3.34 7.40 4.03
C ASN A 63 4.85 7.48 4.29
N ALA A 64 5.49 6.35 4.57
CA ALA A 64 6.94 6.22 4.62
C ALA A 64 7.46 5.40 3.43
N ASN A 65 8.61 5.81 2.87
CA ASN A 65 9.26 5.07 1.79
C ASN A 65 10.43 4.27 2.35
N ILE A 66 10.46 2.98 2.00
CA ILE A 66 11.57 2.06 2.24
C ILE A 66 11.98 1.42 0.90
N GLY A 67 13.01 0.60 0.91
CA GLY A 67 13.44 -0.15 -0.26
C GLY A 67 14.96 -0.24 -0.35
N THR A 68 15.40 -1.29 -1.04
CA THR A 68 16.81 -1.53 -1.36
C THR A 68 17.26 -0.75 -2.59
N SER A 69 18.58 -0.54 -2.70
CA SER A 69 19.22 0.00 -3.92
C SER A 69 20.26 -0.98 -4.45
N GLN A 70 20.85 -0.70 -5.62
CA GLN A 70 21.95 -1.52 -6.16
C GLN A 70 23.16 -1.56 -5.23
N ASP A 71 23.39 -0.49 -4.46
CA ASP A 71 24.53 -0.39 -3.52
C ASP A 71 24.27 -1.08 -2.18
N LYS A 72 23.00 -1.22 -1.78
CA LYS A 72 22.61 -1.75 -0.47
C LYS A 72 21.38 -2.64 -0.60
N VAL A 73 21.63 -3.95 -0.65
CA VAL A 73 20.61 -5.01 -0.68
C VAL A 73 20.65 -5.77 0.63
N ASP A 74 19.72 -5.46 1.53
CA ASP A 74 19.64 -6.06 2.87
C ASP A 74 18.17 -6.15 3.31
N ILE A 75 17.64 -7.37 3.34
CA ILE A 75 16.23 -7.61 3.67
C ILE A 75 15.96 -7.28 5.14
N ASP A 76 16.86 -7.67 6.04
CA ASP A 76 16.67 -7.50 7.48
C ASP A 76 16.63 -6.01 7.82
N LEU A 77 17.50 -5.21 7.19
CA LEU A 77 17.47 -3.75 7.29
C LEU A 77 16.16 -3.15 6.77
N GLU A 78 15.59 -3.65 5.67
CA GLU A 78 14.28 -3.16 5.19
C GLU A 78 13.13 -3.52 6.14
N ILE A 79 13.20 -4.68 6.81
CA ILE A 79 12.24 -5.05 7.86
C ILE A 79 12.41 -4.15 9.09
N GLU A 80 13.63 -3.79 9.47
CA GLU A 80 13.88 -2.83 10.55
C GLU A 80 13.30 -1.44 10.22
N LYS A 81 13.53 -0.94 8.99
CA LYS A 81 12.95 0.32 8.52
C LYS A 81 11.42 0.29 8.52
N LEU A 82 10.82 -0.82 8.09
CA LEU A 82 9.37 -1.01 8.12
C LEU A 82 8.83 -0.89 9.56
N LYS A 83 9.44 -1.59 10.50
CA LYS A 83 9.04 -1.53 11.92
C LYS A 83 9.19 -0.13 12.48
N ALA A 84 10.34 0.51 12.26
CA ALA A 84 10.59 1.87 12.70
C ALA A 84 9.58 2.88 12.12
N ALA A 85 9.20 2.74 10.85
CA ALA A 85 8.20 3.59 10.21
C ALA A 85 6.81 3.40 10.83
N VAL A 86 6.39 2.16 11.07
CA VAL A 86 5.10 1.86 11.71
C VAL A 86 5.07 2.35 13.16
N ASP A 87 6.14 2.14 13.93
CA ASP A 87 6.26 2.59 15.32
C ASP A 87 6.22 4.13 15.42
N ALA A 88 6.75 4.83 14.40
CA ALA A 88 6.65 6.28 14.28
C ALA A 88 5.28 6.80 13.80
N GLY A 89 4.32 5.91 13.50
CA GLY A 89 2.95 6.25 13.14
C GLY A 89 2.69 6.37 11.64
N ALA A 90 3.51 5.77 10.77
CA ALA A 90 3.20 5.68 9.34
C ALA A 90 1.92 4.86 9.11
N ASP A 91 1.01 5.41 8.30
CA ASP A 91 -0.28 4.77 7.97
C ASP A 91 -0.16 3.77 6.82
N ALA A 92 0.80 4.02 5.93
CA ALA A 92 1.14 3.19 4.79
C ALA A 92 2.64 3.25 4.56
N VAL A 93 3.17 2.23 3.88
CA VAL A 93 4.57 2.18 3.48
C VAL A 93 4.65 1.86 1.99
N MET A 94 5.60 2.44 1.28
CA MET A 94 5.92 2.03 -0.08
C MET A 94 7.27 1.33 -0.14
N ASP A 95 7.30 0.16 -0.78
CA ASP A 95 8.53 -0.50 -1.20
C ASP A 95 8.97 0.05 -2.56
N LEU A 96 10.05 0.83 -2.54
CA LEU A 96 10.68 1.44 -3.71
C LEU A 96 11.99 0.74 -4.08
N SER A 97 12.12 -0.56 -3.75
CA SER A 97 13.32 -1.34 -4.06
C SER A 97 13.69 -1.31 -5.54
N THR A 98 14.98 -1.11 -5.82
CA THR A 98 15.58 -1.06 -7.18
C THR A 98 16.80 -1.97 -7.34
N GLY A 99 17.20 -2.68 -6.28
CA GLY A 99 18.33 -3.59 -6.27
C GLY A 99 17.97 -4.97 -5.71
N GLY A 100 18.80 -5.97 -6.06
CA GLY A 100 18.62 -7.33 -5.57
C GLY A 100 17.38 -8.05 -6.12
N ASP A 101 16.96 -9.09 -5.40
CA ASP A 101 15.77 -9.89 -5.73
C ASP A 101 14.52 -9.20 -5.17
N ILE A 102 13.98 -8.26 -5.95
CA ILE A 102 12.81 -7.44 -5.57
C ILE A 102 11.63 -8.30 -5.14
N ASP A 103 11.41 -9.46 -5.77
CA ASP A 103 10.30 -10.35 -5.42
C ASP A 103 10.48 -10.93 -4.02
N LYS A 104 11.70 -11.37 -3.66
CA LYS A 104 11.97 -11.87 -2.30
C LYS A 104 11.87 -10.76 -1.25
N ILE A 105 12.48 -9.61 -1.52
CA ILE A 105 12.46 -8.44 -0.63
C ILE A 105 11.01 -8.03 -0.33
N ARG A 106 10.20 -7.84 -1.38
CA ARG A 106 8.82 -7.41 -1.22
C ARG A 106 7.94 -8.44 -0.54
N LYS A 107 8.14 -9.74 -0.81
CA LYS A 107 7.41 -10.81 -0.10
C LYS A 107 7.70 -10.78 1.41
N ALA A 108 8.94 -10.51 1.81
CA ALA A 108 9.29 -10.34 3.21
C ALA A 108 8.61 -9.10 3.82
N ILE A 109 8.68 -7.95 3.15
CA ILE A 109 8.03 -6.70 3.59
C ILE A 109 6.52 -6.87 3.75
N ILE A 110 5.84 -7.44 2.75
CA ILE A 110 4.37 -7.65 2.79
C ILE A 110 3.98 -8.58 3.94
N LYS A 111 4.78 -9.63 4.19
CA LYS A 111 4.51 -10.60 5.25
C LYS A 111 4.58 -9.96 6.63
N GLU A 112 5.55 -9.07 6.86
CA GLU A 112 5.76 -8.44 8.16
C GLU A 112 4.95 -7.14 8.33
N SER A 113 4.44 -6.54 7.24
CA SER A 113 3.75 -5.24 7.31
C SER A 113 2.32 -5.35 7.85
N PRO A 114 2.00 -4.63 8.96
CA PRO A 114 0.64 -4.50 9.45
C PRO A 114 -0.15 -3.38 8.75
N VAL A 115 0.52 -2.59 7.90
CA VAL A 115 -0.05 -1.44 7.18
C VAL A 115 -0.08 -1.66 5.67
N SER A 116 -0.80 -0.81 4.95
CA SER A 116 -0.92 -0.88 3.49
C SER A 116 0.46 -0.72 2.83
N ILE A 117 0.77 -1.63 1.88
CA ILE A 117 1.99 -1.56 1.08
C ILE A 117 1.69 -1.06 -0.34
N GLY A 118 2.37 0.02 -0.73
CA GLY A 118 2.42 0.51 -2.11
C GLY A 118 3.74 0.14 -2.81
N THR A 119 3.75 0.22 -4.14
CA THR A 119 4.93 -0.03 -4.98
C THR A 119 4.88 0.86 -6.21
N VAL A 120 6.00 0.93 -6.95
CA VAL A 120 6.07 1.54 -8.27
C VAL A 120 6.43 0.43 -9.29
N PRO A 121 5.44 -0.22 -9.94
CA PRO A 121 5.68 -1.42 -10.75
C PRO A 121 6.71 -1.24 -11.87
N VAL A 122 6.82 -0.03 -12.43
CA VAL A 122 7.79 0.28 -13.50
C VAL A 122 9.24 0.12 -13.04
N TYR A 123 9.57 0.26 -11.75
CA TYR A 123 10.93 0.08 -11.25
C TYR A 123 11.40 -1.37 -11.38
N GLN A 124 10.54 -2.33 -11.01
CA GLN A 124 10.85 -3.74 -11.19
C GLN A 124 10.87 -4.12 -12.67
N ALA A 125 9.90 -3.64 -13.46
CA ALA A 125 9.88 -3.90 -14.89
C ALA A 125 11.18 -3.44 -15.56
N ALA A 126 11.65 -2.23 -15.23
CA ALA A 126 12.91 -1.68 -15.72
C ALA A 126 14.12 -2.53 -15.32
N LEU A 127 14.22 -2.94 -14.05
CA LEU A 127 15.31 -3.80 -13.60
C LEU A 127 15.31 -5.14 -14.36
N GLU A 128 14.14 -5.75 -14.55
CA GLU A 128 14.01 -7.01 -15.30
C GLU A 128 14.37 -6.86 -16.78
N ALA A 129 14.07 -5.71 -17.41
CA ALA A 129 14.47 -5.43 -18.78
C ALA A 129 15.98 -5.26 -18.91
N VAL A 130 16.60 -4.47 -18.03
CA VAL A 130 18.06 -4.29 -17.99
C VAL A 130 18.78 -5.61 -17.76
N ASN A 131 18.28 -6.46 -16.86
CA ASN A 131 18.82 -7.80 -16.63
C ASN A 131 18.70 -8.73 -17.85
N LYS A 132 17.78 -8.45 -18.78
CA LYS A 132 17.63 -9.14 -20.07
C LYS A 132 18.39 -8.46 -21.21
N GLY A 133 19.23 -7.46 -20.92
CA GLY A 133 20.00 -6.71 -21.90
C GLY A 133 19.20 -5.68 -22.71
N LYS A 134 17.99 -5.34 -22.26
CA LYS A 134 17.14 -4.33 -22.89
C LYS A 134 17.29 -2.98 -22.20
N SER A 135 17.15 -1.91 -22.96
CA SER A 135 17.09 -0.54 -22.47
C SER A 135 15.72 -0.20 -21.86
N PHE A 136 15.67 0.84 -21.04
CA PHE A 136 14.43 1.34 -20.45
C PHE A 136 13.39 1.78 -21.49
N VAL A 137 13.82 2.17 -22.69
CA VAL A 137 12.93 2.60 -23.79
C VAL A 137 12.22 1.41 -24.45
N GLU A 138 12.68 0.18 -24.19
CA GLU A 138 12.15 -1.07 -24.75
C GLU A 138 11.21 -1.81 -23.78
N LEU A 139 10.82 -1.17 -22.67
CA LEU A 139 9.78 -1.63 -21.74
C LEU A 139 8.39 -1.52 -22.34
#